data_AF-A0A7C4XA57-F1
#
_entry.id   AF-A0A7C4XA57-F1
#
_cell.length_a   1.000
_cell.length_b   1.000
_cell.length_c   1.000
_cell.angle_alpha   90.00
_cell.angle_beta   90.00
_cell.angle_gamma   90.00
#
_symmetry.space_group_name_H-M   'P 1'
#
loop_
_entity.id
_entity.type
_entity.pdbx_description
1 polymer ?
#
loop_
_entity_poly.entity_id
_entity_poly.type
_entity_poly.pdbx_seq_one_letter_code
_entity_poly.pdbx_strand_id
1 'polypeptide(L)' 'MKTITVCAYGIANILGKVDAVLEYLKTIYLERHAYLSDFMHEEKSVFIKIEIEKYQVVSNFQDVKEILIH' A
#
# COMPACT_ATOMS: atom_id res chain seq x y z
N MET A 1 9.40 -21.58 12.63
CA MET A 1 9.04 -20.22 12.18
C MET A 1 7.55 -20.22 11.90
N LYS A 2 6.74 -19.43 12.61
CA LYS A 2 5.30 -19.30 12.28
C LYS A 2 5.17 -18.27 11.16
N THR A 3 4.54 -18.66 10.05
CA THR A 3 4.21 -17.74 8.97
C THR A 3 2.88 -17.10 9.27
N ILE A 4 2.83 -15.76 9.25
CA ILE A 4 1.59 -15.00 9.34
C ILE A 4 1.37 -14.37 7.97
N THR A 5 0.19 -14.58 7.40
CA THR A 5 -0.21 -13.96 6.13
C THR A 5 -1.25 -12.90 6.41
N VAL A 6 -1.09 -11.72 5.80
CA VAL A 6 -2.03 -10.60 5.91
C VAL A 6 -2.48 -10.21 4.51
N CYS A 7 -3.80 -10.21 4.29
CA CYS A 7 -4.43 -9.62 3.11
C CYS A 7 -5.07 -8.30 3.52
N ALA A 8 -4.72 -7.21 2.83
CA ALA A 8 -5.30 -5.90 3.05
C ALA A 8 -6.34 -5.61 1.96
N TYR A 9 -7.52 -5.15 2.37
CA TYR A 9 -8.62 -4.81 1.47
C TYR A 9 -8.98 -3.35 1.63
N GLY A 10 -9.25 -2.68 0.52
CA GLY A 10 -9.56 -1.27 0.54
C GLY A 10 -9.77 -0.71 -0.85
N ILE A 11 -9.89 0.61 -0.91
CA ILE A 11 -10.15 1.35 -2.15
C ILE A 11 -8.83 1.88 -2.71
N ALA A 12 -8.56 1.57 -3.97
CA ALA A 12 -7.41 2.07 -4.70
C ALA A 12 -7.77 3.40 -5.38
N ASN A 13 -7.07 4.46 -5.02
CA ASN A 13 -7.20 5.79 -5.62
C ASN A 13 -5.93 6.14 -6.39
N ILE A 14 -6.09 6.57 -7.63
CA ILE A 14 -4.98 7.11 -8.43
C ILE A 14 -4.72 8.54 -7.93
N LEU A 15 -3.48 8.81 -7.53
CA LEU A 15 -3.08 10.14 -7.08
C LEU A 15 -2.69 11.01 -8.27
N GLY A 16 -3.22 12.23 -8.31
CA GLY A 16 -2.90 13.19 -9.36
C GLY A 16 -1.55 13.88 -9.11
N LYS A 17 -0.95 14.43 -10.17
CA LYS A 17 0.36 15.13 -10.11
C LYS A 17 0.38 16.37 -9.19
N VAL A 18 -0.77 16.87 -8.74
CA VAL A 18 -0.91 18.12 -7.97
C VAL A 18 -1.34 17.87 -6.52
N ASP A 19 -1.45 16.61 -6.08
CA ASP A 19 -1.77 16.32 -4.69
C ASP A 19 -0.58 16.65 -3.78
N ALA A 20 -0.75 17.60 -2.86
CA ALA A 20 0.28 17.92 -1.85
C ALA A 20 0.69 16.69 -1.01
N VAL A 21 -0.22 15.71 -0.89
CA VAL A 21 0.01 14.43 -0.21
C VAL A 21 0.97 13.52 -1.02
N LEU A 22 1.04 13.68 -2.35
CA LEU A 22 1.84 12.83 -3.22
C LEU A 22 3.33 12.95 -2.92
N GLU A 23 3.86 14.15 -2.70
CA GLU A 23 5.30 14.35 -2.42
C GLU A 23 5.73 13.72 -1.09
N TYR A 24 4.86 13.78 -0.08
CA TYR A 24 5.09 13.07 1.18
C TYR A 24 5.10 11.54 0.99
N LEU A 25 4.12 11.00 0.26
CA LEU A 25 4.03 9.56 0.00
C LEU A 25 5.18 9.05 -0.89
N LYS A 26 5.64 9.85 -1.84
CA LYS A 26 6.85 9.58 -2.65
C LYS A 26 8.07 9.39 -1.77
N THR A 27 8.24 10.26 -0.77
CA THR A 27 9.37 10.18 0.17
C THR A 27 9.36 8.83 0.89
N ILE A 28 8.23 8.44 1.48
CA ILE A 28 8.08 7.15 2.16
C ILE A 28 8.34 5.97 1.20
N TYR A 29 7.81 6.05 -0.02
CA TYR A 29 7.97 4.99 -1.01
C TYR A 29 9.44 4.80 -1.42
N LEU A 30 10.17 5.90 -1.66
CA LEU A 30 11.56 5.88 -2.08
C LEU A 30 12.54 5.60 -0.93
N GLU A 31 12.20 5.94 0.32
CA GLU A 31 12.97 5.49 1.49
C GLU A 31 13.08 3.96 1.55
N ARG A 32 12.02 3.24 1.16
CA ARG A 32 12.01 1.78 1.12
C ARG A 32 12.53 1.21 -0.20
N HIS A 33 12.33 1.93 -1.31
CA HIS A 33 12.58 1.44 -2.66
C HIS A 33 13.31 2.49 -3.53
N ALA A 34 14.51 2.93 -3.11
CA ALA A 34 15.26 3.99 -3.77
C ALA A 34 15.52 3.74 -5.28
N TYR A 35 15.64 2.48 -5.69
CA TYR A 35 15.82 2.07 -7.08
C TYR A 35 14.59 2.32 -7.97
N LEU A 36 13.44 2.69 -7.40
CA LEU A 36 12.23 3.02 -8.13
C LEU A 36 12.08 4.53 -8.43
N SER A 37 13.10 5.34 -8.12
CA SER A 37 13.09 6.79 -8.39
C SER A 37 12.85 7.14 -9.85
N ASP A 38 13.38 6.36 -10.79
CA ASP A 38 13.20 6.57 -12.23
C ASP A 38 11.73 6.36 -12.66
N PHE A 39 11.03 5.39 -12.08
CA PHE A 39 9.62 5.12 -12.37
C PHE A 39 8.71 6.27 -11.95
N MET A 40 9.16 7.15 -11.06
CA MET A 40 8.37 8.30 -10.59
C MET A 40 8.28 9.43 -11.61
N HIS A 41 9.18 9.40 -12.59
CA HIS A 41 9.23 10.38 -13.68
C HIS A 41 8.70 9.78 -14.99
N GLU A 42 8.37 8.49 -15.03
CA GLU A 42 7.89 7.81 -16.22
C GLU A 42 6.42 8.16 -16.51
N GLU A 43 6.13 8.59 -17.74
CA GLU A 43 4.79 9.06 -18.13
C GLU A 43 3.71 7.97 -18.08
N LYS A 44 4.11 6.70 -18.17
CA LYS A 44 3.21 5.54 -18.14
C LYS A 44 2.92 5.04 -16.72
N SER A 45 3.58 5.61 -15.72
CA SER A 45 3.47 5.18 -14.34
C SER A 45 2.49 6.06 -13.56
N VAL A 46 1.71 5.45 -12.69
CA VAL A 46 0.76 6.15 -11.83
C VAL A 46 0.97 5.76 -10.38
N PHE A 47 0.80 6.72 -9.49
CA PHE A 47 0.79 6.46 -8.06
C PHE A 47 -0.59 6.02 -7.62
N ILE A 48 -0.63 4.90 -6.91
CA ILE A 48 -1.85 4.36 -6.34
C ILE A 48 -1.72 4.40 -4.83
N LYS A 49 -2.65 5.07 -4.16
CA LYS A 49 -2.84 4.98 -2.72
C LYS A 49 -3.99 4.03 -2.46
N ILE A 50 -3.76 3.03 -1.61
CA ILE A 50 -4.83 2.13 -1.16
C ILE A 50 -5.25 2.58 0.24
N GLU A 51 -6.50 3.00 0.37
CA GLU A 51 -7.12 3.31 1.65
C GLU A 51 -7.72 2.02 2.20
N ILE A 52 -7.04 1.44 3.21
CA ILE A 52 -7.41 0.15 3.77
C ILE A 52 -8.65 0.29 4.65
N GLU A 53 -9.64 -0.56 4.40
CA GLU A 53 -10.87 -0.67 5.18
C GLU A 53 -10.82 -1.86 6.13
N LYS A 54 -10.14 -2.94 5.73
CA LYS A 54 -9.99 -4.14 6.55
C LYS A 54 -8.75 -4.96 6.24
N TYR A 55 -8.34 -5.76 7.21
CA TYR A 55 -7.33 -6.80 7.06
C TYR A 55 -7.93 -8.18 7.33
N GLN A 56 -7.50 -9.17 6.56
CA GLN A 56 -7.67 -10.58 6.89
C GLN A 56 -6.31 -11.15 7.30
N VAL A 57 -6.23 -11.69 8.51
CA VAL A 57 -5.00 -12.25 9.08
C VAL A 57 -5.17 -13.74 9.24
N VAL A 58 -4.24 -14.51 8.66
CA VAL A 58 -4.18 -15.96 8.79
C VAL A 58 -2.89 -16.33 9.51
N SER A 59 -3.02 -16.91 10.71
CA SER A 59 -1.87 -17.25 11.55
C SER A 59 -1.62 -18.76 11.63
N ASN A 60 -2.66 -19.58 11.46
CA ASN A 60 -2.62 -21.03 11.37
C ASN A 60 -3.77 -21.53 10.48
N PHE A 61 -3.75 -22.81 10.11
CA PHE A 61 -4.89 -23.44 9.44
C PHE A 61 -6.17 -23.23 10.26
N GLN A 62 -7.20 -22.66 9.62
CA GLN A 62 -8.49 -22.29 10.22
C GLN A 62 -8.48 -21.16 11.26
N ASP A 63 -7.33 -20.58 11.64
CA ASP A 63 -7.27 -19.35 12.44
C ASP A 63 -7.19 -18.13 11.52
N VAL A 64 -8.38 -17.67 11.12
CA VAL A 64 -8.61 -16.53 10.23
C VAL A 64 -9.33 -15.43 11.01
N LYS A 65 -8.74 -14.25 11.06
CA LYS A 65 -9.31 -13.08 11.74
C LYS A 65 -9.52 -11.93 10.77
N GLU A 66 -10.65 -11.25 10.90
CA GLU A 66 -10.91 -9.99 10.22
C GLU A 66 -10.69 -8.84 11.21
N ILE A 67 -9.97 -7.80 10.77
CA ILE A 67 -9.73 -6.58 11.52
C ILE A 67 -10.28 -5.43 10.68
N LEU A 68 -11.30 -4.74 11.18
CA LEU A 68 -11.86 -3.55 10.54
C LEU A 68 -11.10 -2.30 10.97
N ILE A 69 -10.85 -1.39 10.05
CA ILE A 69 -10.32 -0.06 10.35
C ILE A 69 -11.51 0.91 10.38
N HIS A 70 -11.67 1.62 11.50
CA HIS A 70 -12.66 2.67 11.69
C HIS A 70 -12.07 4.05 11.39
#